data_AF-A0A9P3E3S2-F1
#
_entry.id   AF-A0A9P3E3S2-F1
#
_cell.length_a   1.000
_cell.length_b   1.000
_cell.length_c   1.000
_cell.angle_alpha   90.00
_cell.angle_beta   90.00
_cell.angle_gamma   90.00
#
_symmetry.space_group_name_H-M   'P 1'
#
loop_
_entity.id
_entity.type
_entity.pdbx_description
1 polymer ?
#
loop_
_entity_poly.entity_id
_entity_poly.type
_entity_poly.pdbx_seq_one_letter_code
_entity_poly.pdbx_strand_id
1 'polypeptide(L)'
;MNDYMDEHRRRHGRRMDHDERKRKREAREAHKASADTQKMFGLKAKIHHAKRHAEKVQMKKTLKAHDERNVKQKDDGAVKEGALPTYLLDREGQKDAKALSSAIKDRRKDRAAKYAVPLPKVRGIAEEEMFKVIKTGKHKNKSWKRMVNKATFVGEGFTRKPVKLERFIRPMGLRMTKAHVTHPELKTTFQLPILGVKKNPQSPLYTSLGELSSAAQHGTIIEVNVSELGMVTTGGKVVWSKYAQITNNPAGQYNWSCLRTVGVIKSVEKSDGKGGKTTKDAEQAAKKK
;
A
#
# COMPACT_ATOMS: atom_id res chain seq x y z
N MET A 1 44.12 17.74 3.53
CA MET A 1 43.89 17.06 4.82
C MET A 1 45.07 16.13 5.00
N ASN A 2 46.05 16.48 5.83
CA ASN A 2 47.28 15.71 5.94
C ASN A 2 46.99 14.35 6.59
N ASP A 3 47.24 13.26 5.88
CA ASP A 3 47.15 11.89 6.40
C ASP A 3 48.36 11.57 7.31
N TYR A 4 48.46 12.34 8.40
CA TYR A 4 49.57 12.28 9.35
C TYR A 4 49.73 10.87 9.96
N MET A 5 48.63 10.10 10.09
CA MET A 5 48.63 8.72 10.58
C MET A 5 49.22 7.72 9.59
N ASP A 6 49.02 7.94 8.28
CA ASP A 6 49.63 7.10 7.25
C ASP A 6 51.10 7.50 7.04
N GLU A 7 51.41 8.79 7.08
CA GLU A 7 52.78 9.29 7.05
C GLU A 7 53.61 8.79 8.23
N HIS A 8 53.07 8.84 9.46
CA HIS A 8 53.71 8.28 10.64
C HIS A 8 53.95 6.76 10.49
N ARG A 9 52.99 6.03 9.92
CA ARG A 9 53.17 4.60 9.62
C ARG A 9 54.22 4.33 8.54
N ARG A 10 54.39 5.22 7.56
CA ARG A 10 55.46 5.12 6.55
C ARG A 10 56.83 5.44 7.14
N ARG A 11 56.93 6.44 8.02
CA ARG A 11 58.20 6.89 8.62
C ARG A 11 58.69 6.00 9.77
N HIS A 12 57.78 5.58 10.65
CA HIS A 12 58.11 4.87 11.89
C HIS A 12 57.54 3.44 11.94
N GLY A 13 56.88 2.99 10.87
CA GLY A 13 56.27 1.66 10.81
C GLY A 13 55.02 1.52 11.67
N ARG A 14 54.57 0.28 11.82
CA ARG A 14 53.56 -0.11 12.83
C ARG A 14 54.26 -0.66 14.06
N ARG A 15 53.52 -0.79 15.15
CA ARG A 15 53.96 -1.51 16.33
C ARG A 15 54.43 -2.93 15.95
N MET A 16 55.56 -3.37 16.50
CA MET A 16 56.20 -4.64 16.09
C MET A 16 55.29 -5.87 16.27
N ASP A 17 54.36 -5.85 17.23
CA ASP A 17 53.40 -6.93 17.51
C ASP A 17 52.08 -6.82 16.71
N HIS A 18 51.94 -5.82 15.83
CA HIS A 18 50.69 -5.51 15.16
C HIS A 18 50.18 -6.69 14.32
N ASP A 19 51.04 -7.25 13.48
CA ASP A 19 50.65 -8.28 12.53
C ASP A 19 50.40 -9.62 13.23
N GLU A 20 51.17 -9.95 14.26
CA GLU A 20 50.90 -11.10 15.11
C GLU A 20 49.55 -10.99 15.83
N ARG A 21 49.23 -9.80 16.36
CA ARG A 21 47.96 -9.56 17.06
C ARG A 21 46.78 -9.59 16.11
N LYS A 22 46.94 -9.04 14.90
CA LYS A 22 45.92 -9.09 13.84
C LYS A 22 45.66 -10.52 13.39
N ARG A 23 46.71 -11.28 13.06
CA ARG A 23 46.62 -12.71 12.71
C ARG A 23 45.93 -13.52 13.81
N LYS A 24 46.35 -13.36 15.07
CA LYS A 24 45.73 -14.06 16.22
C LYS A 24 44.28 -13.62 16.44
N ARG A 25 43.89 -12.40 16.05
CA ARG A 25 42.50 -11.92 16.17
C ARG A 25 41.60 -12.56 15.12
N GLU A 26 42.03 -12.55 13.86
CA GLU A 26 41.31 -13.17 12.73
C GLU A 26 41.13 -14.67 12.95
N ALA A 27 42.17 -15.38 13.39
CA ALA A 27 42.09 -16.81 13.71
C ALA A 27 41.08 -17.11 14.85
N ARG A 28 40.97 -16.23 15.85
CA ARG A 28 40.03 -16.40 16.98
C ARG A 28 38.59 -15.99 16.64
N GLU A 29 38.38 -15.29 15.53
CA GLU A 29 37.08 -14.73 15.17
C GLU A 29 36.03 -15.80 14.91
N ALA A 30 36.41 -16.92 14.27
CA ALA A 30 35.51 -18.04 14.01
C ALA A 30 34.96 -18.67 15.32
N HIS A 31 35.85 -18.92 16.28
CA HIS A 31 35.46 -19.44 17.60
C HIS A 31 34.62 -18.43 18.38
N LYS A 32 35.02 -17.16 18.35
CA LYS A 32 34.29 -16.08 19.02
C LYS A 32 32.88 -15.93 18.44
N ALA A 33 32.72 -15.96 17.13
CA ALA A 33 31.42 -15.87 16.47
C ALA A 33 30.49 -17.02 16.87
N SER A 34 31.01 -18.26 16.97
CA SER A 34 30.24 -19.40 17.46
C SER A 34 29.83 -19.23 18.92
N ALA A 35 30.76 -18.82 19.78
CA ALA A 35 30.51 -18.61 21.20
C ALA A 35 29.49 -17.48 21.44
N ASP A 36 29.63 -16.37 20.72
CA ASP A 36 28.73 -15.23 20.75
C ASP A 36 27.32 -15.66 20.32
N THR A 37 27.20 -16.48 19.28
CA THR A 37 25.91 -17.03 18.83
C THR A 37 25.22 -17.87 19.90
N GLN A 38 25.96 -18.71 20.63
CA GLN A 38 25.41 -19.59 21.66
C GLN A 38 25.07 -18.84 22.96
N LYS A 39 25.85 -17.81 23.31
CA LYS A 39 25.72 -17.09 24.59
C LYS A 39 24.76 -15.90 24.53
N MET A 40 24.54 -15.32 23.35
CA MET A 40 23.61 -14.20 23.20
C MET A 40 22.17 -14.67 23.45
N PHE A 41 21.44 -13.93 24.28
CA PHE A 41 20.02 -14.18 24.54
C PHE A 41 19.15 -12.95 24.19
N GLY A 42 17.83 -13.18 24.08
CA GLY A 42 16.84 -12.13 23.88
C GLY A 42 16.96 -11.38 22.55
N LEU A 43 16.76 -10.06 22.58
CA LEU A 43 16.77 -9.22 21.38
C LEU A 43 18.14 -9.19 20.70
N LYS A 44 19.23 -9.22 21.48
CA LYS A 44 20.61 -9.22 20.95
C LYS A 44 20.87 -10.46 20.10
N ALA A 45 20.39 -11.63 20.54
CA ALA A 45 20.47 -12.87 19.75
C ALA A 45 19.71 -12.74 18.43
N LYS A 46 18.48 -12.24 18.46
CA LYS A 46 17.65 -12.06 17.26
C LYS A 46 18.32 -11.15 16.23
N ILE A 47 18.88 -10.02 16.66
CA ILE A 47 19.61 -9.09 15.78
C ILE A 47 20.87 -9.77 15.22
N HIS A 48 21.61 -10.49 16.06
CA HIS A 48 22.81 -11.21 15.64
C HIS A 48 22.51 -12.26 14.57
N HIS A 49 21.49 -13.10 14.77
CA HIS A 49 21.07 -14.09 13.78
C HIS A 49 20.56 -13.45 12.48
N ALA A 50 19.81 -12.36 12.55
CA ALA A 50 19.36 -11.62 11.37
C ALA A 50 20.54 -11.08 10.55
N LYS A 51 21.55 -10.52 11.23
CA LYS A 51 22.80 -10.05 10.60
C LYS A 51 23.54 -11.21 9.92
N ARG A 52 23.73 -12.34 10.61
CA ARG A 52 24.39 -13.53 10.06
C ARG A 52 23.64 -14.12 8.87
N HIS A 53 22.31 -14.09 8.88
CA HIS A 53 21.50 -14.52 7.73
C HIS A 53 21.72 -13.60 6.52
N ALA A 54 21.73 -12.27 6.72
CA ALA A 54 22.00 -11.31 5.65
C ALA A 54 23.40 -11.49 5.04
N GLU A 55 24.44 -11.67 5.88
CA GLU A 55 25.81 -11.94 5.44
C GLU A 55 25.89 -13.23 4.59
N LYS A 56 25.24 -14.32 5.03
CA LYS A 56 25.19 -15.58 4.27
C LYS A 56 24.49 -15.41 2.92
N VAL A 57 23.38 -14.68 2.88
CA VAL A 57 22.65 -14.41 1.62
C VAL A 57 23.49 -13.55 0.69
N GLN A 58 24.19 -12.54 1.21
CA GLN A 58 25.09 -11.70 0.42
C GLN A 58 26.24 -12.54 -0.16
N MET A 59 26.92 -13.34 0.65
CA MET A 59 27.99 -14.23 0.18
C MET A 59 27.50 -15.25 -0.85
N LYS A 60 26.30 -15.82 -0.65
CA LYS A 60 25.71 -16.73 -1.64
C LYS A 60 25.41 -16.03 -2.97
N LYS A 61 24.94 -14.78 -2.93
CA LYS A 61 24.71 -13.97 -4.14
C LYS A 61 26.00 -13.59 -4.84
N THR A 62 27.06 -13.24 -4.10
CA THR A 62 28.35 -12.86 -4.69
C THR A 62 29.05 -14.06 -5.32
N LEU A 63 29.03 -15.23 -4.67
CA LEU A 63 29.53 -16.48 -5.25
C LEU A 63 28.75 -16.84 -6.51
N LYS A 64 27.42 -16.85 -6.44
CA LYS A 64 26.57 -17.12 -7.60
C LYS A 64 26.85 -16.18 -8.78
N ALA A 65 26.97 -14.88 -8.52
CA ALA A 65 27.28 -13.90 -9.57
C ALA A 65 28.71 -14.08 -10.16
N HIS A 66 29.67 -14.52 -9.35
CA HIS A 66 31.02 -14.84 -9.81
C HIS A 66 31.04 -16.11 -10.68
N ASP A 67 30.33 -17.16 -10.26
CA ASP A 67 30.20 -18.41 -11.00
C ASP A 67 29.49 -18.19 -12.34
N GLU A 68 28.39 -17.42 -12.35
CA GLU A 68 27.63 -17.05 -13.55
C GLU A 68 28.42 -16.12 -14.49
N ARG A 69 29.36 -15.31 -13.98
CA ARG A 69 30.24 -14.49 -14.83
C ARG A 69 31.23 -15.36 -15.63
N ASN A 70 31.76 -16.40 -15.00
CA ASN A 70 32.76 -17.26 -15.62
C ASN A 70 32.15 -18.29 -16.57
N VAL A 71 30.87 -18.62 -16.37
CA VAL A 71 30.10 -19.47 -17.29
C VAL A 71 29.32 -18.57 -18.25
N LYS A 72 29.83 -18.38 -19.47
CA LYS A 72 28.99 -17.93 -20.59
C LYS A 72 27.93 -19.02 -20.82
N GLN A 73 26.73 -18.83 -20.29
CA GLN A 73 25.59 -19.59 -20.81
C GLN A 73 25.55 -19.30 -22.30
N LYS A 74 25.60 -20.35 -23.12
CA LYS A 74 25.24 -20.20 -24.54
C LYS A 74 23.84 -19.62 -24.51
N ASP A 75 23.65 -18.45 -25.12
CA ASP A 75 22.31 -18.05 -25.51
C ASP A 75 21.75 -19.24 -26.29
N ASP A 76 20.71 -19.88 -25.76
CA ASP A 76 19.97 -20.86 -26.54
C ASP A 76 19.45 -20.08 -27.76
N GLY A 77 20.19 -20.15 -28.87
CA GLY A 77 19.92 -19.45 -30.12
C GLY A 77 18.63 -19.89 -30.80
N ALA A 78 17.86 -20.78 -30.15
CA ALA A 78 16.47 -20.97 -30.44
C ALA A 78 15.71 -19.77 -29.89
N VAL A 79 15.31 -18.86 -30.78
CA VAL A 79 14.29 -17.84 -30.54
C VAL A 79 13.23 -18.43 -29.61
N LYS A 80 13.22 -18.02 -28.34
CA LYS A 80 12.28 -18.55 -27.35
C LYS A 80 10.88 -18.42 -27.93
N GLU A 81 10.11 -19.51 -27.92
CA GLU A 81 8.80 -19.62 -28.56
C GLU A 81 7.78 -18.63 -27.94
N GLY A 82 7.85 -17.38 -28.42
CA GLY A 82 7.33 -16.20 -27.74
C GLY A 82 8.12 -14.91 -27.97
N ALA A 83 8.93 -14.82 -29.03
CA ALA A 83 9.54 -13.57 -29.47
C ALA A 83 8.45 -12.58 -29.90
N LEU A 84 7.98 -11.83 -28.92
CA LEU A 84 7.06 -10.73 -29.10
C LEU A 84 7.89 -9.50 -29.51
N PRO A 85 7.38 -8.67 -30.43
CA PRO A 85 7.95 -7.35 -30.68
C PRO A 85 8.17 -6.59 -29.37
N THR A 86 9.15 -5.68 -29.32
CA THR A 86 9.54 -4.96 -28.08
C THR A 86 8.37 -4.33 -27.33
N TYR A 87 7.34 -3.86 -28.05
CA TYR A 87 6.11 -3.27 -27.52
C TYR A 87 5.07 -4.28 -26.97
N LEU A 88 5.31 -5.58 -27.10
CA LEU A 88 4.46 -6.69 -26.65
C LEU A 88 5.12 -7.56 -25.58
N LEU A 89 6.42 -7.39 -25.30
CA LEU A 89 7.17 -8.19 -24.32
C LEU A 89 6.58 -8.10 -22.89
N ASP A 90 6.03 -6.94 -22.51
CA ASP A 90 5.47 -6.69 -21.16
C ASP A 90 3.96 -6.96 -21.04
N ARG A 91 3.32 -7.45 -22.10
CA ARG A 91 1.90 -7.81 -22.11
C ARG A 91 1.80 -9.32 -22.10
N GLU A 92 1.52 -9.93 -20.95
CA GLU A 92 1.25 -11.37 -20.85
C GLU A 92 0.08 -11.74 -21.79
N GLY A 93 0.43 -12.31 -22.94
CA GLY A 93 -0.51 -12.84 -23.91
C GLY A 93 -1.05 -14.18 -23.43
N GLN A 94 -2.35 -14.22 -23.14
CA GLN A 94 -3.09 -15.45 -22.86
C GLN A 94 -3.02 -16.35 -24.10
N LYS A 95 -2.20 -17.40 -24.05
CA LYS A 95 -2.17 -18.46 -25.07
C LYS A 95 -3.37 -19.39 -24.80
N ASP A 96 -4.19 -19.65 -25.82
CA ASP A 96 -4.70 -20.99 -26.19
C ASP A 96 -5.96 -20.93 -27.08
N ALA A 97 -5.84 -21.43 -28.30
CA ALA A 97 -6.92 -21.50 -29.29
C ALA A 97 -8.07 -22.46 -28.92
N LYS A 98 -7.89 -23.32 -27.89
CA LYS A 98 -8.96 -24.17 -27.32
C LYS A 98 -9.87 -23.44 -26.32
N ALA A 99 -9.55 -22.19 -25.95
CA ALA A 99 -10.33 -21.41 -24.99
C ALA A 99 -11.55 -20.70 -25.62
N LEU A 100 -11.73 -20.69 -26.94
CA LEU A 100 -12.78 -19.91 -27.61
C LEU A 100 -14.21 -20.36 -27.27
N SER A 101 -14.42 -21.64 -26.95
CA SER A 101 -15.75 -22.20 -26.63
C SER A 101 -16.09 -22.11 -25.13
N SER A 102 -15.11 -22.17 -24.22
CA SER A 102 -15.28 -21.82 -22.81
C SER A 102 -15.36 -20.29 -22.59
N ALA A 103 -14.72 -19.51 -23.46
CA ALA A 103 -14.68 -18.03 -23.43
C ALA A 103 -16.04 -17.34 -23.51
N ILE A 104 -17.13 -17.98 -23.95
CA ILE A 104 -18.46 -17.34 -23.93
C ILE A 104 -19.08 -17.38 -22.52
N LYS A 105 -18.94 -18.51 -21.82
CA LYS A 105 -19.36 -18.65 -20.41
C LYS A 105 -18.41 -17.86 -19.49
N ASP A 106 -17.12 -17.90 -19.81
CA ASP A 106 -16.11 -17.11 -19.11
C ASP A 106 -16.28 -15.62 -19.42
N ARG A 107 -16.58 -15.17 -20.65
CA ARG A 107 -16.91 -13.74 -20.94
C ARG A 107 -18.07 -13.20 -20.09
N ARG A 108 -19.08 -14.01 -19.77
CA ARG A 108 -20.19 -13.59 -18.90
C ARG A 108 -19.75 -13.48 -17.43
N LYS A 109 -18.92 -14.42 -16.94
CA LYS A 109 -18.32 -14.35 -15.60
C LYS A 109 -17.23 -13.27 -15.49
N ASP A 110 -16.46 -13.06 -16.55
CA ASP A 110 -15.39 -12.08 -16.71
C ASP A 110 -15.92 -10.67 -16.82
N ARG A 111 -17.11 -10.43 -17.38
CA ARG A 111 -17.73 -9.10 -17.28
C ARG A 111 -17.91 -8.73 -15.81
N ALA A 112 -18.44 -9.63 -14.99
CA ALA A 112 -18.58 -9.37 -13.55
C ALA A 112 -17.22 -9.29 -12.82
N ALA A 113 -16.25 -10.14 -13.19
CA ALA A 113 -14.92 -10.15 -12.60
C ALA A 113 -14.07 -8.93 -13.00
N LYS A 114 -14.15 -8.48 -14.25
CA LYS A 114 -13.49 -7.26 -14.78
C LYS A 114 -13.98 -6.00 -14.08
N TYR A 115 -15.23 -6.00 -13.64
CA TYR A 115 -15.80 -4.89 -12.89
C TYR A 115 -15.68 -5.04 -11.38
N ALA A 116 -15.16 -6.16 -10.88
CA ALA A 116 -14.94 -6.37 -9.46
C ALA A 116 -13.88 -5.41 -8.95
N VAL A 117 -14.15 -4.82 -7.78
CA VAL A 117 -13.14 -4.07 -7.03
C VAL A 117 -12.10 -5.04 -6.46
N PRO A 118 -10.82 -4.64 -6.30
CA PRO A 118 -9.76 -5.48 -5.76
C PRO A 118 -10.12 -6.19 -4.44
N LEU A 119 -10.89 -5.52 -3.58
CA LEU A 119 -11.39 -6.08 -2.32
C LEU A 119 -12.93 -6.14 -2.34
N PRO A 120 -13.54 -7.27 -2.74
CA PRO A 120 -14.99 -7.36 -2.94
C PRO A 120 -15.77 -7.67 -1.64
N LYS A 121 -15.19 -8.42 -0.71
CA LYS A 121 -15.82 -8.80 0.56
C LYS A 121 -15.02 -8.21 1.72
N VAL A 122 -15.70 -7.43 2.54
CA VAL A 122 -15.13 -6.75 3.72
C VAL A 122 -15.70 -7.39 4.98
N ARG A 123 -14.86 -7.53 6.00
CA ARG A 123 -15.27 -7.97 7.32
C ARG A 123 -16.26 -6.96 7.92
N GLY A 124 -17.35 -7.47 8.50
CA GLY A 124 -18.27 -6.64 9.28
C GLY A 124 -17.58 -6.12 10.54
N ILE A 125 -17.73 -4.83 10.83
CA ILE A 125 -17.29 -4.22 12.08
C ILE A 125 -18.49 -4.06 12.99
N ALA A 126 -18.30 -4.32 14.28
CA ALA A 126 -19.30 -4.03 15.29
C ALA A 126 -19.38 -2.52 15.54
N GLU A 127 -20.59 -1.98 15.71
CA GLU A 127 -20.79 -0.54 15.93
C GLU A 127 -20.06 0.00 17.18
N GLU A 128 -19.78 -0.86 18.16
CA GLU A 128 -19.04 -0.53 19.38
C GLU A 128 -17.58 -0.16 19.09
N GLU A 129 -16.94 -0.83 18.11
CA GLU A 129 -15.55 -0.49 17.71
C GLU A 129 -15.49 0.86 16.98
N MET A 130 -16.60 1.20 16.30
CA MET A 130 -16.75 2.41 15.50
C MET A 130 -16.99 3.64 16.37
N PHE A 131 -17.86 3.50 17.36
CA PHE A 131 -18.34 4.61 18.16
C PHE A 131 -17.97 4.48 19.63
N LYS A 132 -17.18 5.43 20.12
CA LYS A 132 -16.99 5.62 21.56
C LYS A 132 -18.17 6.39 22.16
N VAL A 133 -18.77 5.86 23.20
CA VAL A 133 -19.82 6.55 23.97
C VAL A 133 -19.23 7.72 24.73
N ILE A 134 -19.78 8.93 24.55
CA ILE A 134 -19.43 10.11 25.37
C ILE A 134 -20.55 10.35 26.38
N LYS A 135 -20.17 10.40 27.66
CA LYS A 135 -21.05 10.79 28.76
C LYS A 135 -20.98 12.31 29.00
N THR A 136 -22.14 12.95 29.23
CA THR A 136 -22.30 14.40 29.37
C THR A 136 -23.03 14.78 30.66
N GLY A 137 -22.85 16.02 31.12
CA GLY A 137 -23.40 16.57 32.37
C GLY A 137 -22.46 16.40 33.57
N LYS A 138 -22.72 17.14 34.65
CA LYS A 138 -21.88 17.15 35.88
C LYS A 138 -21.67 15.74 36.44
N HIS A 139 -22.76 14.96 36.52
CA HIS A 139 -22.74 13.57 37.01
C HIS A 139 -22.50 12.51 35.91
N LYS A 140 -22.32 12.90 34.64
CA LYS A 140 -22.05 11.98 33.51
C LYS A 140 -23.14 10.91 33.26
N ASN A 141 -24.39 11.15 33.64
CA ASN A 141 -25.48 10.19 33.45
C ASN A 141 -26.02 10.13 32.01
N LYS A 142 -25.74 11.13 31.16
CA LYS A 142 -26.31 11.24 29.81
C LYS A 142 -25.33 10.75 28.75
N SER A 143 -25.65 9.65 28.05
CA SER A 143 -24.75 8.95 27.11
C SER A 143 -25.20 9.00 25.64
N TRP A 144 -25.95 10.03 25.24
CA TRP A 144 -26.54 10.14 23.89
C TRP A 144 -25.54 10.45 22.76
N LYS A 145 -24.36 10.98 23.11
CA LYS A 145 -23.30 11.33 22.15
C LYS A 145 -22.41 10.13 21.79
N ARG A 146 -21.95 10.12 20.55
CA ARG A 146 -21.08 9.09 19.97
C ARG A 146 -19.88 9.77 19.30
N MET A 147 -18.66 9.41 19.67
CA MET A 147 -17.43 9.83 19.00
C MET A 147 -17.02 8.79 17.98
N VAL A 148 -16.72 9.21 16.76
CA VAL A 148 -16.12 8.34 15.75
C VAL A 148 -14.65 8.15 16.10
N ASN A 149 -14.23 6.90 16.30
CA ASN A 149 -12.85 6.54 16.66
C ASN A 149 -11.96 6.28 15.43
N LYS A 150 -12.53 6.26 14.24
CA LYS A 150 -11.86 5.90 12.99
C LYS A 150 -11.56 7.10 12.12
N ALA A 151 -10.68 6.92 11.14
CA ALA A 151 -10.37 7.95 10.16
C ALA A 151 -11.62 8.35 9.37
N THR A 152 -11.83 9.66 9.22
CA THR A 152 -12.99 10.23 8.53
C THR A 152 -12.53 11.24 7.49
N PHE A 153 -13.26 11.33 6.38
CA PHE A 153 -13.23 12.42 5.45
C PHE A 153 -14.34 13.39 5.80
N VAL A 154 -14.01 14.66 5.68
CA VAL A 154 -14.94 15.75 5.91
C VAL A 154 -14.70 16.74 4.79
N GLY A 155 -15.76 17.09 4.05
CA GLY A 155 -15.65 18.01 2.91
C GLY A 155 -15.14 19.40 3.32
N GLU A 156 -14.59 20.12 2.36
CA GLU A 156 -13.91 21.42 2.57
C GLU A 156 -14.81 22.49 3.20
N GLY A 157 -16.13 22.44 2.96
CA GLY A 157 -17.12 23.35 3.54
C GLY A 157 -17.73 22.91 4.88
N PHE A 158 -17.10 22.01 5.65
CA PHE A 158 -17.72 21.48 6.86
C PHE A 158 -17.66 22.44 8.05
N THR A 159 -18.83 22.93 8.44
CA THR A 159 -19.04 23.60 9.73
C THR A 159 -19.58 22.62 10.77
N ARG A 160 -19.03 22.66 11.98
CA ARG A 160 -19.56 21.83 13.09
C ARG A 160 -20.95 22.31 13.49
N LYS A 161 -21.86 21.37 13.73
CA LYS A 161 -23.17 21.67 14.31
C LYS A 161 -23.01 22.18 15.75
N PRO A 162 -23.94 23.00 16.27
CA PRO A 162 -23.94 23.39 17.67
C PRO A 162 -23.86 22.19 18.61
N VAL A 163 -23.13 22.33 19.72
CA VAL A 163 -22.78 21.23 20.64
C VAL A 163 -24.02 20.50 21.17
N LYS A 164 -25.17 21.16 21.27
CA LYS A 164 -26.43 20.57 21.72
C LYS A 164 -27.10 19.68 20.66
N LEU A 165 -26.87 19.93 19.37
CA LEU A 165 -27.46 19.18 18.24
C LEU A 165 -26.50 18.13 17.67
N GLU A 166 -25.20 18.23 17.97
CA GLU A 166 -24.19 17.26 17.51
C GLU A 166 -24.24 15.96 18.33
N ARG A 167 -24.80 14.91 17.72
CA ARG A 167 -24.80 13.54 18.28
C ARG A 167 -23.55 12.76 17.92
N PHE A 168 -23.16 12.78 16.65
CA PHE A 168 -21.97 12.11 16.12
C PHE A 168 -20.81 13.10 16.01
N ILE A 169 -19.76 12.88 16.78
CA ILE A 169 -18.58 13.74 16.85
C ILE A 169 -17.47 13.13 16.00
N ARG A 170 -17.00 13.88 15.01
CA ARG A 170 -15.83 13.54 14.19
C ARG A 170 -14.63 14.39 14.61
N PRO A 171 -13.69 13.87 15.41
CA PRO A 171 -12.58 14.66 15.94
C PRO A 171 -11.63 15.11 14.83
N MET A 172 -11.07 16.31 14.95
CA MET A 172 -10.22 16.91 13.90
C MET A 172 -8.95 16.09 13.62
N GLY A 173 -8.35 15.49 14.66
CA GLY A 173 -7.14 14.67 14.50
C GLY A 173 -7.33 13.39 13.70
N LEU A 174 -8.58 12.97 13.44
CA LEU A 174 -8.90 11.81 12.60
C LEU A 174 -9.43 12.21 11.22
N ARG A 175 -9.41 13.51 10.87
CA ARG A 175 -9.88 13.99 9.57
C ARG A 175 -8.75 13.94 8.55
N MET A 176 -8.96 13.17 7.49
CA MET A 176 -8.03 13.08 6.37
C MET A 176 -8.57 13.88 5.19
N THR A 177 -7.71 14.66 4.55
CA THR A 177 -8.04 15.46 3.35
C THR A 177 -7.39 14.89 2.08
N LYS A 178 -6.28 14.16 2.23
CA LYS A 178 -5.51 13.58 1.13
C LYS A 178 -5.35 12.07 1.29
N ALA A 179 -5.18 11.38 0.17
CA ALA A 179 -4.94 9.95 0.08
C ALA A 179 -3.67 9.67 -0.74
N HIS A 180 -2.91 8.64 -0.36
CA HIS A 180 -1.87 8.09 -1.23
C HIS A 180 -2.50 7.08 -2.17
N VAL A 181 -2.60 7.42 -3.45
CA VAL A 181 -3.15 6.58 -4.51
C VAL A 181 -2.03 5.92 -5.28
N THR A 182 -2.06 4.60 -5.39
CA THR A 182 -1.14 3.84 -6.22
C THR A 182 -1.79 3.51 -7.57
N HIS A 183 -1.10 3.81 -8.68
CA HIS A 183 -1.57 3.42 -10.01
C HIS A 183 -0.99 2.03 -10.36
N PRO A 184 -1.83 0.98 -10.57
CA PRO A 184 -1.33 -0.38 -10.74
C PRO A 184 -0.44 -0.55 -11.97
N GLU A 185 -0.72 0.16 -13.07
CA GLU A 185 0.06 0.04 -14.32
C GLU A 185 1.39 0.81 -14.28
N LEU A 186 1.40 1.99 -13.65
CA LEU A 186 2.60 2.85 -13.61
C LEU A 186 3.50 2.48 -12.41
N LYS A 187 2.96 1.75 -11.42
CA LYS A 187 3.63 1.40 -10.16
C LYS A 187 4.16 2.62 -9.39
N THR A 188 3.58 3.78 -9.63
CA THR A 188 3.87 5.04 -8.95
C THR A 188 2.78 5.40 -7.95
N THR A 189 3.14 6.22 -6.96
CA THR A 189 2.24 6.64 -5.88
C THR A 189 2.11 8.15 -5.84
N PHE A 190 0.88 8.66 -5.76
CA PHE A 190 0.56 10.09 -5.77
C PHE A 190 -0.20 10.47 -4.51
N GLN A 191 0.05 11.65 -3.95
CA GLN A 191 -0.68 12.16 -2.79
C GLN A 191 -1.79 13.12 -3.26
N LEU A 192 -2.96 12.56 -3.53
CA LEU A 192 -4.06 13.28 -4.17
C LEU A 192 -5.15 13.68 -3.15
N PRO A 193 -5.83 14.82 -3.33
CA PRO A 193 -6.89 15.24 -2.43
C PRO A 193 -8.17 14.42 -2.64
N ILE A 194 -8.83 14.09 -1.54
CA ILE A 194 -10.10 13.35 -1.51
C ILE A 194 -11.23 14.34 -1.79
N LEU A 195 -12.10 14.00 -2.73
CA LEU A 195 -13.28 14.79 -3.07
C LEU A 195 -14.49 14.35 -2.25
N GLY A 196 -14.63 13.03 -2.05
CA GLY A 196 -15.79 12.48 -1.37
C GLY A 196 -15.68 10.99 -1.06
N VAL A 197 -16.55 10.52 -0.17
CA VAL A 197 -16.74 9.08 0.08
C VAL A 197 -17.97 8.62 -0.68
N LYS A 198 -17.80 7.66 -1.59
CA LYS A 198 -18.89 7.20 -2.45
C LYS A 198 -19.65 6.02 -1.85
N LYS A 199 -18.93 5.03 -1.34
CA LYS A 199 -19.54 3.81 -0.79
C LYS A 199 -18.69 3.22 0.32
N ASN A 200 -19.28 3.06 1.49
CA ASN A 200 -18.75 2.19 2.54
C ASN A 200 -19.47 0.83 2.47
N PRO A 201 -18.75 -0.31 2.42
CA PRO A 201 -19.34 -1.63 2.27
C PRO A 201 -20.15 -2.12 3.48
N GLN A 202 -20.02 -1.50 4.65
CA GLN A 202 -20.70 -1.95 5.86
C GLN A 202 -22.08 -1.31 6.05
N SER A 203 -22.15 0.01 5.90
CA SER A 203 -23.39 0.76 6.12
C SER A 203 -23.40 2.07 5.33
N PRO A 204 -24.57 2.46 4.77
CA PRO A 204 -24.74 3.79 4.19
C PRO A 204 -24.56 4.91 5.22
N LEU A 205 -24.80 4.65 6.51
CA LEU A 205 -24.57 5.62 7.59
C LEU A 205 -23.08 5.99 7.70
N TYR A 206 -22.17 5.05 7.47
CA TYR A 206 -20.73 5.32 7.49
C TYR A 206 -20.29 6.10 6.25
N THR A 207 -21.00 5.93 5.12
CA THR A 207 -20.79 6.74 3.92
C THR A 207 -21.18 8.21 4.20
N SER A 208 -22.31 8.47 4.86
CA SER A 208 -22.73 9.84 5.19
C SER A 208 -21.90 10.49 6.30
N LEU A 209 -21.37 9.70 7.24
CA LEU A 209 -20.40 10.18 8.20
C LEU A 209 -19.01 10.43 7.58
N GLY A 210 -18.77 9.96 6.36
CA GLY A 210 -17.49 10.07 5.68
C GLY A 210 -16.43 9.16 6.28
N GLU A 211 -16.81 8.00 6.82
CA GLU A 211 -15.82 7.09 7.38
C GLU A 211 -14.95 6.45 6.29
N LEU A 212 -13.64 6.60 6.43
CA LEU A 212 -12.64 6.08 5.51
C LEU A 212 -12.13 4.70 5.94
N SER A 213 -12.18 4.42 7.24
CA SER A 213 -11.69 3.14 7.74
C SER A 213 -12.69 2.02 7.48
N SER A 214 -12.17 0.83 7.25
CA SER A 214 -12.82 -0.41 7.67
C SER A 214 -11.72 -1.29 8.24
N ALA A 215 -11.85 -1.65 9.51
CA ALA A 215 -10.87 -2.46 10.22
C ALA A 215 -10.74 -3.87 9.61
N ALA A 216 -9.50 -4.32 9.59
CA ALA A 216 -8.97 -5.60 9.11
C ALA A 216 -9.11 -5.91 7.61
N GLN A 217 -10.19 -5.54 6.92
CA GLN A 217 -10.34 -5.78 5.47
C GLN A 217 -11.10 -4.64 4.80
N HIS A 218 -10.47 -4.04 3.81
CA HIS A 218 -10.67 -2.66 3.39
C HIS A 218 -11.55 -2.60 2.14
N GLY A 219 -12.44 -1.60 2.06
CA GLY A 219 -13.25 -1.50 0.84
C GLY A 219 -14.06 -0.24 0.64
N THR A 220 -13.79 0.80 1.44
CA THR A 220 -14.42 2.10 1.21
C THR A 220 -13.94 2.67 -0.12
N ILE A 221 -14.90 3.01 -0.97
CA ILE A 221 -14.68 3.61 -2.28
C ILE A 221 -14.76 5.12 -2.10
N ILE A 222 -13.69 5.80 -2.47
CA ILE A 222 -13.55 7.25 -2.41
C ILE A 222 -13.41 7.83 -3.81
N GLU A 223 -13.84 9.08 -3.97
CA GLU A 223 -13.58 9.91 -5.14
C GLU A 223 -12.33 10.75 -4.84
N VAL A 224 -11.35 10.69 -5.75
CA VAL A 224 -10.06 11.38 -5.60
C VAL A 224 -9.82 12.25 -6.82
N ASN A 225 -9.23 13.42 -6.60
CA ASN A 225 -8.84 14.32 -7.68
C ASN A 225 -7.63 13.75 -8.42
N VAL A 226 -7.70 13.62 -9.74
CA VAL A 226 -6.63 13.08 -10.60
C VAL A 226 -6.12 14.10 -11.62
N SER A 227 -6.39 15.40 -11.42
CA SER A 227 -5.89 16.46 -12.30
C SER A 227 -4.38 16.43 -12.49
N GLU A 228 -3.62 16.08 -11.44
CA GLU A 228 -2.16 15.95 -11.48
C GLU A 228 -1.66 14.80 -12.39
N LEU A 229 -2.51 13.81 -12.69
CA LEU A 229 -2.15 12.69 -13.56
C LEU A 229 -2.31 13.02 -15.05
N GLY A 230 -2.93 14.15 -15.40
CA GLY A 230 -3.11 14.58 -16.80
C GLY A 230 -3.89 13.58 -17.66
N MET A 231 -4.82 12.82 -17.06
CA MET A 231 -5.59 11.83 -17.81
C MET A 231 -6.62 12.51 -18.71
N VAL A 232 -6.68 12.10 -19.98
CA VAL A 232 -7.63 12.62 -20.96
C VAL A 232 -8.46 11.47 -21.52
N THR A 233 -9.74 11.72 -21.73
CA THR A 233 -10.64 10.78 -22.43
C THR A 233 -10.36 10.79 -23.94
N THR A 234 -10.83 9.77 -24.67
CA THR A 234 -10.73 9.74 -26.13
C THR A 234 -11.40 10.94 -26.80
N GLY A 235 -12.37 11.57 -26.13
CA GLY A 235 -13.03 12.80 -26.58
C GLY A 235 -12.32 14.11 -26.18
N GLY A 236 -11.06 14.05 -25.73
CA GLY A 236 -10.26 15.24 -25.40
C GLY A 236 -10.63 15.93 -24.08
N LYS A 237 -11.63 15.43 -23.33
CA LYS A 237 -11.99 15.99 -22.01
C LYS A 237 -11.01 15.50 -20.94
N VAL A 238 -10.52 16.43 -20.13
CA VAL A 238 -9.63 16.15 -19.00
C VAL A 238 -10.42 15.47 -17.88
N VAL A 239 -9.88 14.37 -17.38
CA VAL A 239 -10.43 13.64 -16.23
C VAL A 239 -9.85 14.24 -14.96
N TRP A 240 -10.73 14.80 -14.12
CA TRP A 240 -10.35 15.40 -12.85
C TRP A 240 -10.74 14.56 -11.64
N SER A 241 -11.58 13.54 -11.79
CA SER A 241 -11.98 12.64 -10.68
C SER A 241 -11.93 11.16 -11.07
N LYS A 242 -11.51 10.33 -10.12
CA LYS A 242 -11.58 8.87 -10.24
C LYS A 242 -11.94 8.21 -8.91
N TYR A 243 -12.47 6.99 -9.04
CA TYR A 243 -12.72 6.12 -7.89
C TYR A 243 -11.45 5.40 -7.45
N ALA A 244 -11.18 5.41 -6.16
CA ALA A 244 -10.11 4.63 -5.55
C ALA A 244 -10.67 3.78 -4.40
N GLN A 245 -10.09 2.61 -4.20
CA GLN A 245 -10.42 1.75 -3.07
C GLN A 245 -9.35 1.88 -2.00
N ILE A 246 -9.76 2.15 -0.77
CA ILE A 246 -8.86 2.13 0.38
C ILE A 246 -8.44 0.69 0.63
N THR A 247 -7.13 0.44 0.74
CA THR A 247 -6.54 -0.90 0.89
C THR A 247 -5.86 -1.10 2.24
N ASN A 248 -5.82 -0.08 3.09
CA ASN A 248 -5.18 -0.14 4.39
C ASN A 248 -6.11 0.33 5.52
N ASN A 249 -5.72 0.03 6.77
CA ASN A 249 -6.44 0.51 7.94
C ASN A 249 -5.71 1.75 8.49
N PRO A 250 -6.19 2.98 8.23
CA PRO A 250 -5.54 4.21 8.71
C PRO A 250 -5.63 4.40 10.24
N ALA A 251 -6.36 3.53 10.96
CA ALA A 251 -6.56 3.61 12.40
C ALA A 251 -5.76 2.55 13.21
N GLY A 252 -4.80 1.85 12.59
CA GLY A 252 -3.99 0.83 13.28
C GLY A 252 -3.07 1.42 14.35
N GLN A 253 -2.95 0.74 15.51
CA GLN A 253 -2.23 1.20 16.71
C GLN A 253 -0.70 1.36 16.56
N TYR A 254 -0.11 0.91 15.44
CA TYR A 254 1.32 1.01 15.17
C TYR A 254 1.57 1.83 13.90
N ASN A 255 1.95 3.11 14.09
CA ASN A 255 2.65 3.99 13.13
C ASN A 255 2.17 4.01 11.66
N TRP A 256 0.87 4.00 11.41
CA TRP A 256 0.36 4.20 10.05
C TRP A 256 -0.86 5.14 10.03
N SER A 257 -0.61 6.45 10.21
CA SER A 257 -1.62 7.51 10.00
C SER A 257 -1.91 7.80 8.52
N CYS A 258 -1.23 7.11 7.61
CA CYS A 258 -1.30 7.37 6.18
C CYS A 258 -2.49 6.61 5.54
N LEU A 259 -3.30 7.28 4.71
CA LEU A 259 -4.35 6.60 3.94
C LEU A 259 -3.75 6.07 2.64
N ARG A 260 -3.67 4.74 2.48
CA ARG A 260 -3.22 4.09 1.23
C ARG A 260 -4.42 3.54 0.47
N THR A 261 -4.42 3.83 -0.81
CA THR A 261 -5.49 3.44 -1.72
C THR A 261 -4.87 2.86 -2.98
N VAL A 262 -5.51 1.85 -3.54
CA VAL A 262 -5.20 1.37 -4.89
C VAL A 262 -6.21 2.03 -5.82
N GLY A 263 -5.69 2.70 -6.85
CA GLY A 263 -6.51 3.30 -7.89
C GLY A 263 -7.22 2.21 -8.68
N VAL A 264 -8.55 2.14 -8.58
CA VAL A 264 -9.35 1.37 -9.53
C VAL A 264 -9.57 2.29 -10.72
N ILE A 265 -8.85 2.04 -11.81
CA ILE A 265 -8.91 2.80 -13.05
C ILE A 265 -10.28 2.55 -13.71
N LYS A 266 -11.34 3.19 -13.20
CA LYS A 266 -12.60 3.36 -13.92
C LYS A 266 -12.85 4.84 -14.10
N SER A 267 -12.68 5.29 -15.34
CA SER A 267 -13.27 6.51 -15.87
C SER A 267 -14.79 6.32 -15.84
N VAL A 268 -15.46 6.85 -14.82
CA VAL A 268 -16.88 7.19 -14.93
C VAL A 268 -16.89 8.66 -15.26
N GLU A 269 -17.26 8.99 -16.49
CA GLU A 269 -17.36 10.36 -16.96
C GLU A 269 -18.37 11.11 -16.09
N LYS A 270 -17.88 12.10 -15.35
CA LYS A 270 -18.69 13.21 -14.85
C LYS A 270 -18.19 14.46 -15.56
N SER A 271 -18.76 14.73 -16.73
CA SER A 271 -18.59 16.01 -17.40
C SER A 271 -19.54 17.02 -16.77
N ASP A 272 -19.04 18.21 -16.46
CA ASP A 272 -19.85 19.33 -16.01
C ASP A 272 -20.85 19.72 -17.11
N GLY A 273 -22.13 19.43 -16.88
CA GLY A 273 -23.20 19.69 -17.83
C GLY A 273 -24.50 19.05 -17.37
N LYS A 274 -25.53 19.87 -17.20
CA LYS A 274 -26.88 19.52 -16.74
C LYS A 274 -27.44 18.25 -17.42
N GLY A 275 -27.98 17.33 -16.61
CA GLY A 275 -29.09 16.47 -17.00
C GLY A 275 -28.78 15.05 -17.50
N GLY A 276 -29.15 14.05 -16.68
CA GLY A 276 -29.97 12.93 -17.14
C GLY A 276 -29.30 11.69 -17.76
N LYS A 277 -29.47 10.56 -17.05
CA LYS A 277 -29.72 9.17 -17.52
C LYS A 277 -28.67 8.10 -17.23
N THR A 278 -27.39 8.38 -17.07
CA THR A 278 -26.37 7.31 -16.83
C THR A 278 -26.23 6.87 -15.37
N THR A 279 -26.79 7.63 -14.42
CA THR A 279 -26.67 7.33 -12.98
C THR A 279 -27.60 6.21 -12.50
N LYS A 280 -28.69 5.91 -13.23
CA LYS A 280 -29.67 4.89 -12.83
C LYS A 280 -29.16 3.46 -13.06
N ASP A 281 -28.37 3.22 -14.09
CA ASP A 281 -27.87 1.87 -14.42
C ASP A 281 -26.76 1.41 -13.49
N ALA A 282 -25.94 2.34 -12.99
CA ALA A 282 -24.93 2.06 -11.97
C ALA A 282 -25.55 1.82 -10.57
N GLU A 283 -26.70 2.45 -10.28
CA GLU A 283 -27.43 2.25 -9.02
C GLU A 283 -28.18 0.91 -8.99
N GLN A 284 -28.72 0.47 -10.13
CA GLN A 284 -29.40 -0.83 -10.24
C GLN A 284 -28.44 -2.03 -10.17
N ALA A 285 -27.20 -1.89 -10.65
CA ALA A 285 -26.17 -2.93 -10.50
C ALA A 285 -25.67 -3.10 -9.05
N ALA A 286 -25.87 -2.10 -8.19
CA ALA A 286 -25.50 -2.14 -6.77
C ALA A 286 -26.64 -2.62 -5.84
N LYS A 287 -27.89 -2.65 -6.32
CA LYS A 287 -29.08 -3.12 -5.58
C LYS A 287 -29.41 -4.61 -5.79
N LYS A 288 -28.80 -5.29 -6.77
CA LYS A 288 -28.90 -6.75 -6.93
C LYS A 288 -27.71 -7.45 -6.27
N LYS A 289 -27.70 -7.47 -4.94
CA LYS A 289 -27.06 -8.48 -4.08
C LYS A 289 -27.50 -8.26 -2.65
#